data_AF-A0A971UN83-F1
#
_entry.id   AF-A0A971UN83-F1
#
_cell.length_a   1.000
_cell.length_b   1.000
_cell.length_c   1.000
_cell.angle_alpha   90.00
_cell.angle_beta   90.00
_cell.angle_gamma   90.00
#
_symmetry.space_group_name_H-M   'P 1'
#
loop_
_entity.id
_entity.type
_entity.pdbx_description
1 polymer ?
#
loop_
_entity_poly.entity_id
_entity_poly.type
_entity_poly.pdbx_seq_one_letter_code
_entity_poly.pdbx_strand_id
1 'polypeptide(L)'
;MGRTALWMTVACCAAAVAGGCGESWASIQHMHRPLGAQKEEVADVAYQFTDSAHIELVLCKQWVTPAGEAAPDFTYHYFLVPHPKGRHTVENDGVVIYRLARRDGRTFLYKAVSGWVDHRFALLTKDHLHAEFEAQFVQVWPAPESAEQFPLSGTMQANESVRTAQTLINRYHFFVTECEKKAAAITAAPAAAK
;
A
#
# COMPACT_ATOMS: atom_id res chain seq x y z
N MET A 1 46.86 -24.04 19.55
CA MET A 1 46.95 -23.09 18.43
C MET A 1 46.05 -23.61 17.33
N GLY A 2 44.97 -23.01 16.84
CA GLY A 2 44.26 -21.76 17.11
C GLY A 2 42.90 -21.84 16.37
N ARG A 3 41.95 -20.99 16.79
CA ARG A 3 40.60 -20.71 16.25
C ARG A 3 40.55 -20.67 14.70
N THR A 4 39.45 -20.97 14.00
CA THR A 4 38.24 -20.12 13.89
C THR A 4 37.11 -20.75 13.05
N ALA A 5 35.88 -20.53 13.53
CA ALA A 5 34.63 -20.16 12.83
C ALA A 5 34.15 -20.92 11.58
N LEU A 6 33.03 -21.64 11.76
CA LEU A 6 32.08 -22.02 10.71
C LEU A 6 30.90 -21.03 10.77
N TRP A 7 30.81 -20.08 9.84
CA TRP A 7 29.63 -19.23 9.63
C TRP A 7 29.45 -18.86 8.15
N MET A 8 28.20 -18.97 7.69
CA MET A 8 27.53 -18.25 6.60
C MET A 8 28.12 -18.28 5.18
N THR A 9 27.32 -18.80 4.24
CA THR A 9 27.04 -18.03 3.02
C THR A 9 25.58 -18.22 2.62
N VAL A 10 24.85 -17.12 2.72
CA VAL A 10 23.51 -16.87 2.20
C VAL A 10 23.53 -17.09 0.69
N ALA A 11 22.69 -17.99 0.18
CA ALA A 11 22.47 -18.09 -1.25
C ALA A 11 21.50 -16.99 -1.68
N CYS A 12 22.07 -15.93 -2.26
CA CYS A 12 21.38 -14.97 -3.10
C CYS A 12 20.55 -15.71 -4.18
N CYS A 13 19.24 -15.75 -4.02
CA CYS A 13 18.31 -15.90 -5.14
C CYS A 13 17.88 -14.51 -5.63
N ALA A 14 18.88 -13.68 -5.95
CA ALA A 14 18.70 -12.42 -6.64
C ALA A 14 19.39 -12.51 -8.00
N ALA A 15 18.70 -12.00 -9.02
CA ALA A 15 19.09 -11.86 -10.43
C ALA A 15 18.86 -13.09 -11.33
N ALA A 16 17.77 -13.05 -12.10
CA ALA A 16 17.82 -12.87 -13.55
C ALA A 16 16.50 -13.29 -14.22
N VAL A 17 15.55 -12.34 -14.29
CA VAL A 17 14.65 -12.26 -15.45
C VAL A 17 14.70 -10.81 -15.94
N ALA A 18 15.79 -10.48 -16.62
CA ALA A 18 15.89 -9.25 -17.39
C ALA A 18 15.43 -9.56 -18.81
N GLY A 19 14.32 -8.95 -19.22
CA GLY A 19 13.79 -9.06 -20.57
C GLY A 19 12.62 -8.12 -20.77
N GLY A 20 12.92 -6.81 -20.85
CA GLY A 20 11.92 -5.76 -21.12
C GLY A 20 11.26 -5.14 -19.87
N CYS A 21 12.00 -4.94 -18.78
CA CYS A 21 11.42 -4.44 -17.53
C CYS A 21 11.52 -2.91 -17.46
N GLY A 22 10.39 -2.22 -17.64
CA GLY A 22 10.18 -1.02 -16.82
C GLY A 22 10.27 -1.47 -15.36
N GLU A 23 11.03 -0.78 -14.51
CA GLU A 23 11.04 -1.10 -13.09
C GLU A 23 9.77 -0.53 -12.46
N SER A 24 9.05 -1.34 -11.67
CA SER A 24 7.94 -0.84 -10.86
C SER A 24 8.53 -0.07 -9.69
N TRP A 25 8.02 1.12 -9.40
CA TRP A 25 8.54 1.95 -8.32
C TRP A 25 7.43 2.83 -7.72
N ALA A 26 7.66 3.32 -6.51
CA ALA A 26 6.80 4.32 -5.90
C ALA A 26 7.64 5.26 -5.03
N SER A 27 7.22 6.51 -4.96
CA SER A 27 7.76 7.51 -4.03
C SER A 27 6.59 8.10 -3.26
N ILE A 28 6.61 7.98 -1.93
CA ILE A 28 5.55 8.52 -1.08
C ILE A 28 6.19 9.36 0.02
N GLN A 29 5.72 10.60 0.15
CA GLN A 29 6.12 11.52 1.19
C GLN A 29 5.09 11.45 2.33
N HIS A 30 5.57 11.07 3.51
CA HIS A 30 4.78 11.10 4.74
C HIS A 30 5.09 12.39 5.50
N MET A 31 4.07 13.16 5.87
CA MET A 31 4.22 14.37 6.70
C MET A 31 4.52 14.08 8.18
N HIS A 32 4.44 12.80 8.57
CA HIS A 32 5.04 12.31 9.81
C HIS A 32 6.23 11.43 9.46
N ARG A 33 7.35 11.58 10.18
CA ARG A 33 8.40 10.55 10.16
C ARG A 33 7.74 9.22 10.51
N PRO A 34 7.95 8.14 9.75
CA PRO A 34 7.66 6.84 10.31
C PRO A 34 8.43 6.74 11.61
N LEU A 35 7.74 6.51 12.73
CA LEU A 35 8.39 6.54 14.03
C LEU A 35 9.49 5.44 14.02
N GLY A 36 10.71 5.71 14.48
CA GLY A 36 11.82 4.74 14.49
C GLY A 36 12.85 4.86 13.35
N ALA A 37 13.99 4.19 13.53
CA ALA A 37 15.18 4.24 12.68
C ALA A 37 15.20 3.17 11.58
N GLN A 38 14.06 2.93 10.93
CA GLN A 38 13.92 1.93 9.87
C GLN A 38 13.63 2.63 8.55
N LYS A 39 14.25 2.13 7.47
CA LYS A 39 14.00 2.59 6.12
C LYS A 39 12.80 1.83 5.57
N GLU A 40 11.88 2.54 4.92
CA GLU A 40 10.78 1.94 4.19
C GLU A 40 11.24 1.66 2.75
N GLU A 41 11.10 0.43 2.28
CA GLU A 41 11.42 0.07 0.89
C GLU A 41 10.17 -0.41 0.15
N VAL A 42 10.07 -0.04 -1.11
CA VAL A 42 9.00 -0.53 -1.99
C VAL A 42 9.27 -2.01 -2.24
N ALA A 43 8.36 -2.85 -1.77
CA ALA A 43 8.43 -4.30 -1.97
C ALA A 43 7.76 -4.68 -3.30
N ASP A 44 6.55 -4.18 -3.53
CA ASP A 44 5.76 -4.49 -4.72
C ASP A 44 4.85 -3.33 -5.12
N VAL A 45 4.65 -3.13 -6.42
CA VAL A 45 3.59 -2.25 -6.96
C VAL A 45 2.87 -3.01 -8.06
N ALA A 46 1.54 -3.07 -8.00
CA ALA A 46 0.74 -3.83 -8.95
C ALA A 46 -0.60 -3.13 -9.21
N TYR A 47 -1.13 -3.29 -10.42
CA TYR A 47 -2.49 -2.89 -10.74
C TYR A 47 -3.26 -3.99 -11.45
N GLN A 48 -4.58 -3.93 -11.37
CA GLN A 48 -5.49 -4.74 -12.18
C GLN A 48 -6.77 -3.97 -12.50
N PHE A 49 -7.46 -4.43 -13.53
CA PHE A 49 -8.84 -4.00 -13.79
C PHE A 49 -9.79 -4.88 -12.98
N THR A 50 -10.71 -4.28 -12.23
CA THR A 50 -11.76 -5.01 -11.49
C THR A 50 -12.95 -5.32 -12.38
N ASP A 51 -13.36 -4.31 -13.13
CA ASP A 51 -14.41 -4.30 -14.13
C ASP A 51 -14.00 -3.31 -15.24
N SER A 52 -14.89 -3.04 -16.19
CA SER A 52 -14.64 -2.05 -17.25
C SER A 52 -14.62 -0.60 -16.76
N ALA A 53 -14.97 -0.34 -15.49
CA ALA A 53 -15.16 0.98 -14.92
C ALA A 53 -14.05 1.42 -13.94
N HIS A 54 -13.31 0.50 -13.31
CA HIS A 54 -12.29 0.83 -12.31
C HIS A 54 -10.96 0.09 -12.47
N ILE A 55 -9.94 0.69 -11.86
CA ILE A 55 -8.60 0.16 -11.70
C ILE A 55 -8.34 0.03 -10.20
N GLU A 56 -7.83 -1.13 -9.79
CA GLU A 56 -7.22 -1.33 -8.48
C GLU A 56 -5.72 -1.19 -8.60
N LEU A 57 -5.12 -0.35 -7.77
CA LEU A 57 -3.68 -0.16 -7.66
C LEU A 57 -3.26 -0.39 -6.21
N VAL A 58 -2.30 -1.29 -6.02
CA VAL A 58 -1.73 -1.62 -4.72
C VAL A 58 -0.23 -1.36 -4.71
N LEU A 59 0.21 -0.73 -3.63
CA LEU A 59 1.61 -0.58 -3.27
C LEU A 59 1.87 -1.26 -1.94
N CYS A 60 2.79 -2.22 -1.93
CA CYS A 60 3.36 -2.79 -0.73
C CYS A 60 4.71 -2.13 -0.44
N LYS A 61 4.87 -1.65 0.78
CA LYS A 61 6.17 -1.29 1.33
C LYS A 61 6.46 -2.15 2.55
N GLN A 62 7.72 -2.51 2.72
CA GLN A 62 8.20 -3.26 3.88
C GLN A 62 9.22 -2.42 4.65
N TRP A 63 9.24 -2.60 5.97
CA TRP A 63 10.29 -2.03 6.80
C TRP A 63 11.52 -2.92 6.71
N VAL A 64 12.69 -2.34 6.53
CA VAL A 64 13.96 -3.05 6.65
C VAL A 64 14.68 -2.63 7.92
N THR A 65 15.24 -3.61 8.63
CA THR A 65 16.10 -3.34 9.78
C THR A 65 17.38 -2.63 9.32
N PRO A 66 18.15 -1.99 10.22
CA PRO A 66 19.45 -1.43 9.87
C PRO A 66 20.44 -2.45 9.28
N ALA A 67 20.22 -3.74 9.54
CA ALA A 67 21.00 -4.85 8.98
C ALA A 67 20.53 -5.29 7.58
N GLY A 68 19.45 -4.68 7.04
CA GLY A 68 18.88 -5.01 5.73
C GLY A 68 17.91 -6.19 5.74
N GLU A 69 17.53 -6.70 6.92
CA GLU A 69 16.56 -7.79 7.03
C GLU A 69 15.13 -7.25 6.93
N ALA A 70 14.26 -7.97 6.21
CA ALA A 70 12.84 -7.62 6.14
C ALA A 70 12.20 -7.75 7.53
N ALA A 71 11.69 -6.65 8.07
CA ALA A 71 10.94 -6.65 9.30
C ALA A 71 9.51 -7.19 9.05
N PRO A 72 8.85 -7.77 10.06
CA PRO A 72 7.48 -8.29 9.91
C PRO A 72 6.42 -7.20 9.71
N ASP A 73 6.80 -5.94 9.86
CA ASP A 73 5.97 -4.77 9.69
C ASP A 73 5.93 -4.35 8.21
N PHE A 74 4.79 -3.82 7.78
CA PHE A 74 4.54 -3.45 6.38
C PHE A 74 3.55 -2.29 6.28
N THR A 75 3.56 -1.63 5.13
CA THR A 75 2.55 -0.65 4.74
C THR A 75 1.97 -1.05 3.38
N TYR A 76 0.66 -1.23 3.30
CA TYR A 76 -0.05 -1.33 2.03
C TYR A 76 -0.83 -0.05 1.75
N HIS A 77 -0.76 0.45 0.53
CA HIS A 77 -1.66 1.46 0.01
C HIS A 77 -2.50 0.82 -1.09
N TYR A 78 -3.80 1.06 -1.07
CA TYR A 78 -4.74 0.58 -2.06
C TYR A 78 -5.56 1.73 -2.59
N PHE A 79 -5.73 1.74 -3.90
CA PHE A 79 -6.45 2.76 -4.63
C PHE A 79 -7.45 2.03 -5.53
N LEU A 80 -8.73 2.40 -5.42
CA LEU A 80 -9.74 2.12 -6.42
C LEU A 80 -10.03 3.43 -7.14
N VAL A 81 -9.73 3.47 -8.43
CA VAL A 81 -9.78 4.70 -9.25
C VAL A 81 -10.61 4.41 -10.50
N PRO A 82 -11.42 5.37 -11.00
CA PRO A 82 -12.08 5.22 -12.28
C PRO A 82 -11.08 4.90 -13.41
N HIS A 83 -11.49 4.03 -14.34
CA HIS A 83 -10.66 3.58 -15.46
C HIS A 83 -10.30 4.69 -16.47
N PRO A 84 -11.18 5.65 -16.81
CA PRO A 84 -10.82 6.73 -17.73
C PRO A 84 -9.61 7.51 -17.21
N LYS A 85 -8.55 7.62 -18.02
CA LYS A 85 -7.34 8.38 -17.65
C LYS A 85 -7.66 9.81 -17.23
N GLY A 86 -6.86 10.35 -16.31
CA GLY A 86 -6.93 11.72 -15.84
C GLY A 86 -7.01 11.81 -14.32
N ARG A 87 -7.35 13.01 -13.85
CA ARG A 87 -7.48 13.34 -12.45
C ARG A 87 -8.89 13.07 -11.94
N HIS A 88 -8.97 12.29 -10.86
CA HIS A 88 -10.19 11.95 -10.14
C HIS A 88 -10.02 12.31 -8.67
N THR A 89 -11.13 12.61 -8.00
CA THR A 89 -11.17 13.08 -6.61
C THR A 89 -11.88 12.09 -5.69
N VAL A 90 -11.45 12.05 -4.42
CA VAL A 90 -12.00 11.14 -3.39
C VAL A 90 -13.48 11.42 -3.13
N GLU A 91 -13.89 12.69 -3.14
CA GLU A 91 -15.25 13.07 -2.77
C GLU A 91 -16.26 12.99 -3.92
N ASN A 92 -15.84 13.24 -5.17
CA ASN A 92 -16.78 13.41 -6.29
C ASN A 92 -16.75 12.27 -7.30
N ASP A 93 -15.60 11.63 -7.50
CA ASP A 93 -15.38 10.71 -8.61
C ASP A 93 -15.35 9.23 -8.16
N GLY A 94 -15.75 8.96 -6.92
CA GLY A 94 -15.80 7.60 -6.36
C GLY A 94 -14.42 6.99 -6.11
N VAL A 95 -13.35 7.80 -6.04
CA VAL A 95 -12.01 7.31 -5.72
C VAL A 95 -11.97 6.86 -4.26
N VAL A 96 -11.51 5.63 -4.04
CA VAL A 96 -11.33 5.07 -2.69
C VAL A 96 -9.86 4.80 -2.46
N ILE A 97 -9.30 5.37 -1.39
CA ILE A 97 -7.90 5.14 -1.02
C ILE A 97 -7.84 4.69 0.43
N TYR A 98 -7.17 3.57 0.65
CA TYR A 98 -6.92 3.02 1.97
C TYR A 98 -5.42 2.85 2.19
N ARG A 99 -5.00 3.03 3.44
CA ARG A 99 -3.65 2.74 3.92
C ARG A 99 -3.73 1.78 5.10
N LEU A 100 -3.14 0.60 4.96
CA LEU A 100 -3.01 -0.38 6.02
C LEU A 100 -1.55 -0.39 6.49
N ALA A 101 -1.31 -0.04 7.74
CA ALA A 101 0.02 -0.07 8.34
C ALA A 101 0.05 -1.10 9.46
N ARG A 102 0.96 -2.08 9.37
CA ARG A 102 1.34 -2.92 10.50
C ARG A 102 2.66 -2.41 11.06
N ARG A 103 2.70 -2.22 12.37
CA ARG A 103 3.83 -1.65 13.08
C ARG A 103 3.90 -2.18 14.51
N ASP A 104 5.06 -2.63 14.94
CA ASP A 104 5.31 -3.14 16.29
C ASP A 104 4.27 -4.22 16.66
N GLY A 105 3.85 -5.02 15.68
CA GLY A 105 2.79 -6.03 15.81
C GLY A 105 1.35 -5.51 15.87
N ARG A 106 1.14 -4.18 15.88
CA ARG A 106 -0.18 -3.53 15.85
C ARG A 106 -0.59 -3.17 14.42
N THR A 107 -1.89 -3.15 14.15
CA THR A 107 -2.43 -2.88 12.81
C THR A 107 -3.31 -1.64 12.85
N PHE A 108 -3.08 -0.75 11.89
CA PHE A 108 -3.78 0.51 11.72
C PHE A 108 -4.36 0.57 10.31
N LEU A 109 -5.64 0.93 10.19
CA LEU A 109 -6.29 1.20 8.91
C LEU A 109 -6.63 2.68 8.84
N TYR A 110 -6.28 3.31 7.73
CA TYR A 110 -6.64 4.68 7.41
C TYR A 110 -7.41 4.71 6.10
N LYS A 111 -8.36 5.66 5.99
CA LYS A 111 -9.14 5.91 4.79
C LYS A 111 -8.98 7.36 4.37
N ALA A 112 -8.79 7.60 3.08
CA ALA A 112 -8.78 8.95 2.55
C ALA A 112 -10.18 9.57 2.65
N VAL A 113 -10.23 10.83 3.09
CA VAL A 113 -11.46 11.62 3.20
C VAL A 113 -11.49 12.76 2.19
N SER A 114 -10.34 13.19 1.68
CA SER A 114 -10.23 14.18 0.60
C SER A 114 -8.94 13.96 -0.17
N GLY A 115 -8.84 14.60 -1.35
CA GLY A 115 -7.68 14.49 -2.22
C GLY A 115 -8.01 14.09 -3.65
N TRP A 116 -6.97 13.76 -4.40
CA TRP A 116 -7.04 13.41 -5.81
C TRP A 116 -6.00 12.35 -6.20
N VAL A 117 -6.29 11.66 -7.31
CA VAL A 117 -5.40 10.74 -8.01
C VAL A 117 -5.45 11.08 -9.49
N ASP A 118 -4.30 11.37 -10.09
CA ASP A 118 -4.15 11.55 -11.54
C ASP A 118 -3.40 10.35 -12.10
N HIS A 119 -4.00 9.66 -13.05
CA HIS A 119 -3.40 8.47 -13.63
C HIS A 119 -3.41 8.48 -15.15
N ARG A 120 -2.39 7.82 -15.72
CA ARG A 120 -2.23 7.62 -17.15
C ARG A 120 -1.62 6.25 -17.43
N PHE A 121 -1.99 5.70 -18.57
CA PHE A 121 -1.35 4.53 -19.13
C PHE A 121 -0.22 4.94 -20.08
N ALA A 122 0.85 4.16 -20.15
CA ALA A 122 1.89 4.37 -21.16
C ALA A 122 1.29 4.33 -22.57
N LEU A 123 1.68 5.32 -23.39
CA LEU A 123 1.07 5.64 -24.69
C LEU A 123 1.04 4.46 -25.68
N LEU A 124 2.02 3.56 -25.61
CA LEU A 124 2.25 2.55 -26.65
C LEU A 124 1.72 1.16 -26.30
N THR A 125 1.79 0.77 -25.03
CA THR A 125 1.50 -0.62 -24.65
C THR A 125 0.29 -0.75 -23.71
N LYS A 126 -0.14 0.32 -23.04
CA LYS A 126 -1.10 0.27 -21.90
C LYS A 126 -0.69 -0.65 -20.73
N ASP A 127 0.39 -1.40 -20.86
CA ASP A 127 0.95 -2.30 -19.85
C ASP A 127 1.55 -1.59 -18.63
N HIS A 128 1.64 -0.25 -18.63
CA HIS A 128 2.20 0.51 -17.52
C HIS A 128 1.22 1.56 -17.04
N LEU A 129 0.88 1.51 -15.75
CA LEU A 129 0.10 2.53 -15.07
C LEU A 129 1.04 3.47 -14.32
N HIS A 130 0.92 4.76 -14.57
CA HIS A 130 1.50 5.80 -13.74
C HIS A 130 0.38 6.53 -13.00
N ALA A 131 0.54 6.68 -11.70
CA ALA A 131 -0.37 7.44 -10.86
C ALA A 131 0.39 8.45 -10.00
N GLU A 132 -0.14 9.65 -9.88
CA GLU A 132 0.25 10.67 -8.90
C GLU A 132 -0.94 10.92 -8.00
N PHE A 133 -0.71 11.18 -6.72
CA PHE A 133 -1.80 11.40 -5.77
C PHE A 133 -1.42 12.34 -4.63
N GLU A 134 -2.46 12.94 -4.07
CA GLU A 134 -2.43 13.67 -2.81
C GLU A 134 -3.74 13.37 -2.07
N ALA A 135 -3.66 12.98 -0.81
CA ALA A 135 -4.84 12.65 -0.02
C ALA A 135 -4.68 12.95 1.47
N GLN A 136 -5.79 13.30 2.10
CA GLN A 136 -5.90 13.44 3.55
C GLN A 136 -6.56 12.19 4.12
N PHE A 137 -5.90 11.53 5.08
CA PHE A 137 -6.37 10.29 5.68
C PHE A 137 -6.86 10.49 7.10
N VAL A 138 -7.90 9.75 7.49
CA VAL A 138 -8.29 9.58 8.89
C VAL A 138 -8.10 8.13 9.31
N GLN A 139 -7.77 7.90 10.58
CA GLN A 139 -7.70 6.55 11.13
C GLN A 139 -9.10 5.97 11.29
N VAL A 140 -9.30 4.75 10.80
CA VAL A 140 -10.54 3.96 10.90
C VAL A 140 -10.38 2.83 11.91
N TRP A 141 -9.18 2.25 12.00
CA TRP A 141 -8.87 1.20 12.95
C TRP A 141 -7.46 1.37 13.55
N PRO A 142 -7.27 1.12 14.86
CA PRO A 142 -8.32 1.03 15.89
C PRO A 142 -9.18 2.30 15.91
N ALA A 143 -10.34 2.26 16.60
CA ALA A 143 -11.23 3.41 16.66
C ALA A 143 -10.42 4.68 17.03
N PRO A 144 -10.51 5.76 16.23
CA PRO A 144 -9.67 6.92 16.43
C PRO A 144 -10.01 7.60 17.75
N GLU A 145 -8.98 8.02 18.50
CA GLU A 145 -9.15 8.86 19.69
C GLU A 145 -9.43 10.33 19.29
N SER A 146 -9.04 10.73 18.08
CA SER A 146 -9.21 12.08 17.53
C SER A 146 -9.46 12.04 16.02
N ALA A 147 -10.09 13.09 15.47
CA ALA A 147 -10.30 13.23 14.03
C ALA A 147 -9.07 13.79 13.30
N GLU A 148 -7.86 13.41 13.73
CA GLU A 148 -6.61 13.86 13.13
C GLU A 148 -6.53 13.43 11.66
N GLN A 149 -6.10 14.36 10.81
CA GLN A 149 -5.92 14.12 9.38
C GLN A 149 -4.44 14.01 9.04
N PHE A 150 -4.10 12.98 8.27
CA PHE A 150 -2.75 12.62 7.90
C PHE A 150 -2.54 12.85 6.40
N PRO A 151 -1.85 13.92 5.99
CA PRO A 151 -1.55 14.17 4.58
C PRO A 151 -0.56 13.14 4.04
N LEU A 152 -0.82 12.71 2.82
CA LEU A 152 0.01 11.80 2.06
C LEU A 152 0.04 12.22 0.59
N SER A 153 1.22 12.32 0.01
CA SER A 153 1.38 12.53 -1.44
C SER A 153 2.43 11.60 -2.00
N GLY A 154 2.32 11.31 -3.30
CA GLY A 154 3.29 10.44 -3.93
C GLY A 154 2.99 10.10 -5.38
N THR A 155 3.87 9.27 -5.93
CA THR A 155 3.78 8.70 -7.26
C THR A 155 3.95 7.19 -7.21
N MET A 156 3.31 6.49 -8.13
CA MET A 156 3.38 5.05 -8.30
C MET A 156 3.50 4.71 -9.78
N GLN A 157 4.38 3.78 -10.10
CA GLN A 157 4.49 3.17 -11.41
C GLN A 157 4.39 1.65 -11.23
N ALA A 158 3.41 1.05 -11.90
CA ALA A 158 3.18 -0.38 -11.90
C ALA A 158 3.23 -0.91 -13.33
N ASN A 159 4.06 -1.93 -13.57
CA ASN A 159 4.05 -2.68 -14.82
C ASN A 159 3.10 -3.88 -14.67
N GLU A 160 2.28 -4.17 -15.69
CA GLU A 160 1.28 -5.26 -15.72
C GLU A 160 1.96 -6.65 -15.49
N SER A 161 1.31 -7.75 -15.08
CA SER A 161 -0.05 -8.13 -15.44
C SER A 161 -0.66 -9.26 -14.58
N VAL A 162 -1.85 -8.96 -14.04
CA VAL A 162 -2.93 -9.86 -13.56
C VAL A 162 -2.61 -10.86 -12.43
N ARG A 163 -1.62 -11.75 -12.55
CA ARG A 163 -1.51 -12.91 -11.62
C ARG A 163 -0.87 -12.55 -10.27
N THR A 164 0.21 -11.78 -10.29
CA THR A 164 0.87 -11.25 -9.08
C THR A 164 0.02 -10.16 -8.42
N ALA A 165 -0.64 -9.33 -9.25
CA ALA A 165 -1.59 -8.30 -8.82
C ALA A 165 -2.74 -8.92 -8.02
N GLN A 166 -3.41 -9.94 -8.56
CA GLN A 166 -4.54 -10.59 -7.90
C GLN A 166 -4.17 -11.14 -6.52
N THR A 167 -2.97 -11.71 -6.35
CA THR A 167 -2.54 -12.26 -5.05
C THR A 167 -2.36 -11.15 -4.01
N LEU A 168 -1.66 -10.07 -4.37
CA LEU A 168 -1.44 -8.93 -3.49
C LEU A 168 -2.75 -8.21 -3.16
N ILE A 169 -3.59 -8.02 -4.17
CA ILE A 169 -4.88 -7.36 -4.06
C ILE A 169 -5.85 -8.19 -3.21
N ASN A 170 -5.96 -9.50 -3.44
CA ASN A 170 -6.79 -10.37 -2.61
C ASN A 170 -6.32 -10.39 -1.15
N ARG A 171 -5.00 -10.44 -0.93
CA ARG A 171 -4.41 -10.37 0.42
C ARG A 171 -4.78 -9.05 1.10
N TYR A 172 -4.70 -7.94 0.37
CA TYR A 172 -5.07 -6.62 0.87
C TYR A 172 -6.57 -6.52 1.21
N HIS A 173 -7.45 -6.88 0.27
CA HIS A 173 -8.90 -6.86 0.45
C HIS A 173 -9.34 -7.65 1.68
N PHE A 174 -8.74 -8.83 1.89
CA PHE A 174 -8.97 -9.62 3.09
C PHE A 174 -8.66 -8.82 4.37
N PHE A 175 -7.50 -8.17 4.46
CA PHE A 175 -7.13 -7.41 5.66
C PHE A 175 -8.02 -6.19 5.90
N VAL A 176 -8.35 -5.42 4.85
CA VAL A 176 -9.25 -4.27 4.99
C VAL A 176 -10.61 -4.72 5.47
N THR A 177 -11.18 -5.74 4.82
CA THR A 177 -12.49 -6.31 5.20
C THR A 177 -12.50 -6.76 6.67
N GLU A 178 -11.44 -7.43 7.14
CA GLU A 178 -11.33 -7.86 8.53
C GLU A 178 -11.18 -6.69 9.51
N CYS A 179 -10.48 -5.62 9.13
CA CYS A 179 -10.39 -4.41 9.94
C CYS A 179 -11.73 -3.66 9.99
N GLU A 180 -12.43 -3.52 8.87
CA GLU A 180 -13.74 -2.88 8.79
C GLU A 180 -14.79 -3.64 9.61
N LYS A 181 -14.82 -4.97 9.54
CA LYS A 181 -15.70 -5.81 10.39
C LYS A 181 -15.43 -5.57 11.88
N LYS A 182 -14.16 -5.50 12.28
CA LYS A 182 -13.78 -5.24 13.67
C LYS A 182 -14.17 -3.83 14.10
N ALA A 183 -13.98 -2.83 13.23
CA ALA A 183 -14.42 -1.46 13.47
C ALA A 183 -15.95 -1.40 13.69
N ALA A 184 -16.72 -2.04 12.81
CA ALA A 184 -18.18 -2.12 12.89
C ALA A 184 -18.66 -2.84 14.16
N ALA A 185 -17.97 -3.89 14.61
CA ALA A 185 -18.32 -4.60 15.83
C ALA A 185 -18.14 -3.73 17.09
N ILE A 186 -17.13 -2.86 17.13
CA ILE A 186 -16.93 -1.92 18.25
C ILE A 186 -17.99 -0.81 18.22
N THR A 187 -18.29 -0.25 17.04
CA THR A 187 -19.29 0.83 16.94
C THR A 187 -20.71 0.35 17.20
N ALA A 188 -21.03 -0.91 16.91
CA ALA A 188 -22.31 -1.54 17.26
C ALA A 188 -22.44 -1.91 18.75
N ALA A 189 -21.35 -1.87 19.53
CA ALA A 189 -21.32 -2.36 20.90
C ALA A 189 -21.97 -1.49 22.01
N PRO A 190 -22.45 -0.24 21.82
CA PRO A 190 -23.19 0.45 22.87
C PRO A 190 -24.69 0.55 22.53
N ALA A 191 -25.43 -0.52 22.82
CA ALA A 191 -26.89 -0.49 23.08
C ALA A 191 -27.40 -1.67 23.93
N ALA A 192 -26.62 -2.74 24.10
CA ALA A 192 -27.06 -3.96 24.82
C ALA A 192 -26.61 -4.03 26.29
N ALA A 193 -26.04 -2.96 26.85
CA ALA A 193 -25.61 -2.90 28.24
C ALA A 193 -26.16 -1.65 28.94
N LYS A 194 -27.48 -1.63 29.15
CA LYS A 194 -28.14 -0.91 30.25
C LYS A 194 -29.36 -1.70 30.69
#